data_AF-A0A843GHM0-F1
#
_entry.id   AF-A0A843GHM0-F1
#
_cell.length_a   1.000
_cell.length_b   1.000
_cell.length_c   1.000
_cell.angle_alpha   90.00
_cell.angle_beta   90.00
_cell.angle_gamma   90.00
#
_symmetry.space_group_name_H-M   'P 1'
#
loop_
_entity.id
_entity.type
_entity.pdbx_description
1 polymer ?
#
loop_
_entity_poly.entity_id
_entity_poly.type
_entity_poly.pdbx_seq_one_letter_code
_entity_poly.pdbx_strand_id
1 'polypeptide(L)'
;MRKASIQSYEGTRKGDTIEEIRAIQDYIRSAKIVVPNKNGIKVEVINEVLNRFDIPSAEYLQVNTNYADFSRMPAIAKAMIAVDQSDADLVIARGRLGIPGSGSFMVFMDSKSRILTAASSPSHVIHKQSLEETVYKETLEALKKIGFECDGDI
;
A
#
# COMPACT_ATOMS: atom_id res chain seq x y z
N MET A 1 4.79 3.82 -17.43
CA MET A 1 4.60 2.44 -17.95
C MET A 1 5.05 2.28 -19.40
N ARG A 2 4.36 2.81 -20.43
CA ARG A 2 4.70 2.52 -21.85
C ARG A 2 6.17 2.70 -22.21
N LYS A 3 6.76 3.85 -21.85
CA LYS A 3 8.19 4.14 -22.09
C LYS A 3 9.10 3.08 -21.46
N ALA A 4 8.87 2.74 -20.19
CA ALA A 4 9.62 1.72 -19.47
C ALA A 4 9.49 0.33 -20.12
N SER A 5 8.28 -0.05 -20.55
CA SER A 5 8.05 -1.34 -21.22
C SER A 5 8.81 -1.46 -22.54
N ILE A 6 8.87 -0.38 -23.32
CA ILE A 6 9.67 -0.33 -24.57
C ILE A 6 11.16 -0.47 -24.23
N GLN A 7 11.67 0.28 -23.24
CA GLN A 7 13.06 0.16 -22.81
C GLN A 7 13.43 -1.24 -22.32
N SER A 8 12.52 -1.90 -21.60
CA SER A 8 12.71 -3.30 -21.16
C SER A 8 12.73 -4.26 -22.35
N TYR A 9 11.80 -4.10 -23.30
CA TYR A 9 11.75 -4.91 -24.52
C TYR A 9 13.04 -4.75 -25.36
N GLU A 10 13.57 -3.54 -25.43
CA GLU A 10 14.80 -3.22 -26.17
C GLU A 10 16.09 -3.52 -25.38
N GLY A 11 16.00 -3.94 -24.11
CA GLY A 11 17.17 -4.18 -23.26
C GLY A 11 17.93 -2.91 -22.83
N THR A 12 17.30 -1.73 -22.94
CA THR A 12 17.92 -0.42 -22.63
C THR A 12 17.53 0.13 -21.26
N ARG A 13 16.66 -0.56 -20.52
CA ARG A 13 16.23 -0.16 -19.16
C ARG A 13 17.40 -0.25 -18.17
N LYS A 14 17.65 0.83 -17.42
CA LYS A 14 18.74 0.93 -16.44
C LYS A 14 18.27 1.01 -14.98
N GLY A 15 16.98 0.79 -14.73
CA GLY A 15 16.34 1.01 -13.43
C GLY A 15 15.31 2.13 -13.50
N ASP A 16 14.80 2.51 -12.33
CA ASP A 16 13.73 3.50 -12.20
C ASP A 16 14.21 4.92 -12.44
N THR A 17 13.27 5.76 -12.86
CA THR A 17 13.51 7.16 -13.22
C THR A 17 12.82 8.10 -12.24
N ILE A 18 13.34 9.32 -12.09
CA ILE A 18 12.73 10.32 -11.22
C ILE A 18 11.32 10.71 -11.70
N GLU A 19 11.07 10.65 -13.02
CA GLU A 19 9.75 10.89 -13.59
C GLU A 19 8.72 9.83 -13.17
N GLU A 20 9.15 8.57 -13.03
CA GLU A 20 8.27 7.49 -12.56
C GLU A 20 7.94 7.67 -11.07
N ILE A 21 8.94 8.04 -10.26
CA ILE A 21 8.71 8.32 -8.84
C ILE A 21 7.76 9.51 -8.65
N ARG A 22 8.00 10.63 -9.35
CA ARG A 22 7.12 11.80 -9.32
C ARG A 22 5.69 11.46 -9.71
N ALA A 23 5.52 10.68 -10.78
CA ALA A 23 4.18 10.25 -11.22
C ALA A 23 3.44 9.42 -10.15
N ILE A 24 4.15 8.57 -9.40
CA ILE A 24 3.56 7.81 -8.28
C ILE A 24 3.18 8.75 -7.14
N GLN A 25 4.07 9.68 -6.77
CA GLN A 25 3.83 10.65 -5.69
C GLN A 25 2.63 11.55 -6.00
N ASP A 26 2.56 12.10 -7.21
CA ASP A 26 1.48 12.97 -7.67
C ASP A 26 0.13 12.23 -7.66
N TYR A 27 0.14 10.95 -8.06
CA TYR A 27 -1.05 10.11 -8.00
C TYR A 27 -1.54 9.92 -6.56
N ILE A 28 -0.65 9.56 -5.63
CA ILE A 28 -1.02 9.34 -4.23
C ILE A 28 -1.53 10.62 -3.57
N ARG A 29 -0.92 11.79 -3.85
CA ARG A 29 -1.34 13.09 -3.28
C ARG A 29 -2.71 13.56 -3.74
N SER A 30 -3.19 13.09 -4.89
CA SER A 30 -4.47 13.54 -5.48
C SER A 30 -5.59 12.49 -5.41
N ALA A 31 -5.28 11.29 -4.93
CA ALA A 31 -6.19 10.15 -4.96
C ALA A 31 -7.31 10.24 -3.92
N LYS A 32 -8.52 9.77 -4.29
CA LYS A 32 -9.52 9.27 -3.35
C LYS A 32 -9.05 7.92 -2.78
N ILE A 33 -8.76 7.87 -1.49
CA ILE A 33 -8.13 6.70 -0.85
C ILE A 33 -9.16 5.89 -0.05
N VAL A 34 -9.12 4.56 -0.18
CA VAL A 34 -9.91 3.65 0.66
C VAL A 34 -9.06 2.55 1.30
N VAL A 35 -9.48 2.11 2.49
CA VAL A 35 -8.89 0.99 3.22
C VAL A 35 -9.96 -0.09 3.43
N PRO A 36 -9.85 -1.27 2.80
CA PRO A 36 -10.77 -2.38 3.07
C PRO A 36 -10.47 -2.99 4.43
N ASN A 37 -11.42 -2.88 5.34
CA ASN A 37 -11.25 -3.43 6.68
C ASN A 37 -12.60 -3.78 7.31
N LYS A 38 -12.56 -4.56 8.39
CA LYS A 38 -13.76 -4.91 9.18
C LYS A 38 -13.95 -3.98 10.40
N ASN A 39 -12.87 -3.41 10.93
CA ASN A 39 -12.85 -2.57 12.13
C ASN A 39 -12.05 -1.28 11.86
N GLY A 40 -12.50 -0.12 12.38
CA GLY A 40 -11.93 1.20 12.04
C GLY A 40 -10.47 1.47 12.47
N ILE A 41 -9.94 0.75 13.46
CA ILE A 41 -8.63 1.04 14.11
C ILE A 41 -7.47 1.20 13.11
N LYS A 42 -7.39 0.37 12.06
CA LYS A 42 -6.27 0.48 11.09
C LYS A 42 -6.34 1.76 10.27
N VAL A 43 -7.54 2.29 10.03
CA VAL A 43 -7.73 3.50 9.21
C VAL A 43 -7.21 4.72 9.96
N GLU A 44 -7.45 4.79 11.26
CA GLU A 44 -6.94 5.89 12.12
C GLU A 44 -5.42 5.95 12.08
N VAL A 45 -4.73 4.81 12.27
CA VAL A 45 -3.26 4.74 12.24
C VAL A 45 -2.71 5.07 10.84
N ILE A 46 -3.35 4.59 9.77
CA ILE A 46 -2.94 4.93 8.41
C ILE A 46 -3.08 6.44 8.19
N ASN A 47 -4.21 7.03 8.58
CA ASN A 47 -4.47 8.46 8.41
C ASN A 47 -3.51 9.34 9.22
N GLU A 48 -3.07 8.89 10.39
CA GLU A 48 -1.99 9.56 11.13
C GLU A 48 -0.75 9.72 10.24
N VAL A 49 -0.32 8.64 9.56
CA VAL A 49 0.85 8.68 8.67
C VAL A 49 0.58 9.50 7.41
N LEU A 50 -0.57 9.32 6.75
CA LEU A 50 -0.92 10.06 5.54
C LEU A 50 -0.91 11.58 5.77
N ASN A 51 -1.46 12.03 6.90
CA ASN A 51 -1.50 13.44 7.27
C ASN A 51 -0.10 14.04 7.48
N ARG A 52 0.90 13.25 7.89
CA ARG A 52 2.29 13.72 8.03
C ARG A 52 2.97 14.03 6.70
N PHE A 53 2.44 13.50 5.59
CA PHE A 53 2.96 13.68 4.24
C PHE A 53 2.05 14.55 3.35
N ASP A 54 1.08 15.25 3.95
CA ASP A 54 0.04 16.02 3.26
C ASP A 54 -0.73 15.20 2.21
N ILE A 55 -0.95 13.91 2.49
CA ILE A 55 -1.74 13.01 1.65
C ILE A 55 -3.19 13.01 2.17
N PRO A 56 -4.22 13.04 1.28
CA PRO A 56 -5.62 12.95 1.69
C PRO A 56 -5.89 11.78 2.65
N SER A 57 -6.75 11.99 3.63
CA SER A 57 -7.16 10.91 4.53
C SER A 57 -7.90 9.81 3.78
N ALA A 58 -7.66 8.57 4.17
CA ALA A 58 -8.34 7.40 3.65
C ALA A 58 -9.72 7.21 4.29
N GLU A 59 -10.68 6.82 3.46
CA GLU A 59 -12.01 6.40 3.86
C GLU A 59 -12.05 4.91 4.20
N TYR A 60 -12.92 4.56 5.13
CA TYR A 60 -13.16 3.18 5.51
C TYR A 60 -14.10 2.50 4.50
N LEU A 61 -13.64 1.41 3.87
CA LEU A 61 -14.49 0.56 3.04
C LEU A 61 -14.93 -0.67 3.83
N GLN A 62 -16.23 -0.71 4.17
CA GLN A 62 -16.83 -1.82 4.91
C GLN A 62 -17.07 -3.02 3.98
N VAL A 63 -16.06 -3.87 3.83
CA VAL A 63 -16.14 -5.11 3.05
C VAL A 63 -15.48 -6.27 3.79
N ASN A 64 -16.14 -7.44 3.78
CA ASN A 64 -15.55 -8.63 4.37
C ASN A 64 -14.54 -9.25 3.40
N THR A 65 -13.26 -9.10 3.72
CA THR A 65 -12.18 -9.61 2.87
C THR A 65 -11.55 -10.91 3.39
N ASN A 66 -12.18 -11.63 4.31
CA ASN A 66 -11.58 -12.84 4.91
C ASN A 66 -11.38 -13.97 3.88
N TYR A 67 -12.23 -14.03 2.84
CA TYR A 67 -12.07 -14.99 1.74
C TYR A 67 -10.73 -14.84 1.01
N ALA A 68 -10.10 -13.67 1.05
CA ALA A 68 -8.78 -13.44 0.48
C ALA A 68 -7.68 -14.29 1.14
N ASP A 69 -7.87 -14.77 2.37
CA ASP A 69 -6.88 -15.56 3.09
C ASP A 69 -6.75 -17.01 2.55
N PHE A 70 -7.64 -17.43 1.65
CA PHE A 70 -7.49 -18.67 0.85
C PHE A 70 -6.66 -18.48 -0.42
N SER A 71 -6.34 -17.24 -0.79
CA SER A 71 -5.49 -16.94 -1.95
C SER A 71 -4.00 -17.15 -1.64
N ARG A 72 -3.19 -17.24 -2.69
CA ARG A 72 -1.72 -17.30 -2.58
C ARG A 72 -1.10 -16.02 -2.01
N MET A 73 -1.77 -14.88 -2.18
CA MET A 73 -1.28 -13.56 -1.76
C MET A 73 -2.44 -12.77 -1.12
N PRO A 74 -2.76 -13.04 0.16
CA PRO A 74 -3.95 -12.48 0.78
C PRO A 74 -4.03 -10.96 0.76
N ALA A 75 -2.94 -10.24 1.05
CA ALA A 75 -2.94 -8.78 1.01
C ALA A 75 -3.32 -8.20 -0.36
N ILE A 76 -2.82 -8.80 -1.45
CA ILE A 76 -3.16 -8.39 -2.82
C ILE A 76 -4.62 -8.70 -3.13
N ALA A 77 -5.10 -9.90 -2.78
CA ALA A 77 -6.49 -10.27 -3.00
C ALA A 77 -7.46 -9.35 -2.23
N LYS A 78 -7.11 -8.90 -1.01
CA LYS A 78 -7.89 -7.89 -0.27
C LYS A 78 -7.95 -6.55 -1.01
N ALA A 79 -6.82 -6.11 -1.59
CA ALA A 79 -6.77 -4.89 -2.38
C ALA A 79 -7.66 -4.98 -3.63
N MET A 80 -7.57 -6.08 -4.37
CA MET A 80 -8.37 -6.30 -5.58
C MET A 80 -9.88 -6.32 -5.29
N ILE A 81 -10.29 -6.99 -4.20
CA ILE A 81 -11.69 -6.93 -3.74
C ILE A 81 -12.13 -5.48 -3.51
N ALA A 82 -11.28 -4.63 -2.93
CA ALA A 82 -11.63 -3.23 -2.69
C ALA A 82 -11.68 -2.40 -3.98
N VAL A 83 -10.76 -2.65 -4.92
CA VAL A 83 -10.79 -2.04 -6.27
C VAL A 83 -12.12 -2.38 -6.96
N ASP A 84 -12.58 -3.63 -6.89
CA ASP A 84 -13.82 -4.06 -7.53
C ASP A 84 -15.10 -3.58 -6.82
N GLN A 85 -15.00 -3.11 -5.58
CA GLN A 85 -16.14 -2.73 -4.72
C GLN A 85 -16.20 -1.23 -4.41
N SER A 86 -15.33 -0.42 -5.02
CA SER A 86 -15.29 1.02 -4.81
C SER A 86 -14.91 1.79 -6.08
N ASP A 87 -15.17 3.08 -6.09
CA ASP A 87 -14.73 4.05 -7.09
C ASP A 87 -13.43 4.76 -6.67
N ALA A 88 -12.65 4.13 -5.79
CA ALA A 88 -11.44 4.73 -5.24
C ALA A 88 -10.31 4.81 -6.28
N ASP A 89 -9.53 5.89 -6.22
CA ASP A 89 -8.33 6.02 -7.01
C ASP A 89 -7.19 5.19 -6.42
N LEU A 90 -7.13 5.09 -5.09
CA LEU A 90 -6.09 4.37 -4.37
C LEU A 90 -6.69 3.48 -3.29
N VAL A 91 -6.22 2.23 -3.25
CA VAL A 91 -6.53 1.25 -2.21
C VAL A 91 -5.27 0.99 -1.39
N ILE A 92 -5.39 1.11 -0.07
CA ILE A 92 -4.35 0.67 0.88
C ILE A 92 -4.87 -0.55 1.62
N ALA A 93 -4.31 -1.72 1.32
CA ALA A 93 -4.72 -2.97 1.94
C ALA A 93 -3.57 -3.62 2.71
N ARG A 94 -3.91 -4.29 3.82
CA ARG A 94 -2.97 -5.05 4.63
C ARG A 94 -3.48 -6.46 4.90
N GLY A 95 -2.63 -7.45 4.69
CA GLY A 95 -2.94 -8.84 4.94
C GLY A 95 -1.69 -9.68 5.15
N ARG A 96 -1.84 -10.99 5.04
CA ARG A 96 -0.72 -11.92 5.04
C ARG A 96 0.04 -11.80 3.71
N LEU A 97 1.36 -11.92 3.75
CA LEU A 97 2.23 -11.87 2.57
C LEU A 97 1.94 -13.03 1.60
N GLY A 98 1.89 -14.25 2.13
CA GLY A 98 1.59 -15.47 1.38
C GLY A 98 0.98 -16.57 2.25
N ILE A 99 1.70 -17.68 2.43
CA ILE A 99 1.25 -18.81 3.27
C ILE A 99 1.13 -18.44 4.76
N PRO A 100 0.37 -19.19 5.59
CA PRO A 100 0.39 -19.03 7.05
C PRO A 100 1.82 -18.98 7.61
N GLY A 101 2.12 -17.97 8.44
CA GLY A 101 3.44 -17.75 9.02
C GLY A 101 4.38 -16.81 8.24
N SER A 102 4.04 -16.46 6.98
CA SER A 102 4.89 -15.62 6.10
C SER A 102 5.00 -14.13 6.47
N GLY A 103 4.40 -13.70 7.58
CA GLY A 103 4.33 -12.29 7.95
C GLY A 103 3.23 -11.52 7.22
N SER A 104 3.30 -10.20 7.31
CA SER A 104 2.31 -9.28 6.71
C SER A 104 2.88 -8.55 5.50
N PHE A 105 1.94 -8.09 4.68
CA PHE A 105 2.21 -7.25 3.53
C PHE A 105 1.15 -6.15 3.48
N MET A 106 1.62 -4.92 3.37
CA MET A 106 0.83 -3.73 3.09
C MET A 106 1.09 -3.31 1.64
N VAL A 107 0.04 -3.02 0.89
CA VAL A 107 0.12 -2.67 -0.52
C VAL A 107 -0.70 -1.42 -0.82
N PHE A 108 -0.12 -0.53 -1.61
CA PHE A 108 -0.76 0.64 -2.19
C PHE A 108 -1.03 0.33 -3.65
N MET A 109 -2.31 0.32 -4.03
CA MET A 109 -2.76 -0.17 -5.32
C MET A 109 -3.69 0.84 -5.97
N ASP A 110 -3.43 1.20 -7.22
CA ASP A 110 -4.32 2.11 -7.93
C ASP A 110 -5.62 1.46 -8.41
N SER A 111 -6.52 2.28 -8.97
CA SER A 111 -7.83 1.88 -9.51
C SER A 111 -7.80 0.82 -10.63
N LYS A 112 -6.61 0.46 -11.14
CA LYS A 112 -6.41 -0.61 -12.14
C LYS A 112 -5.62 -1.78 -11.59
N SER A 113 -5.57 -1.91 -10.27
CA SER A 113 -4.84 -2.93 -9.55
C SER A 113 -3.32 -2.91 -9.75
N ARG A 114 -2.73 -1.79 -10.18
CA ARG A 114 -1.27 -1.67 -10.29
C ARG A 114 -0.70 -1.32 -8.93
N ILE A 115 0.34 -2.03 -8.51
CA ILE A 115 1.03 -1.79 -7.25
C ILE A 115 1.93 -0.56 -7.41
N LEU A 116 1.74 0.44 -6.55
CA LEU A 116 2.52 1.67 -6.54
C LEU A 116 3.68 1.59 -5.54
N THR A 117 3.40 1.06 -4.35
CA THR A 117 4.39 0.81 -3.30
C THR A 117 3.86 -0.25 -2.33
N ALA A 118 4.73 -0.76 -1.47
CA ALA A 118 4.38 -1.76 -0.47
C ALA A 118 5.41 -1.80 0.67
N ALA A 119 5.03 -2.41 1.79
CA ALA A 119 5.91 -2.76 2.90
C ALA A 119 5.54 -4.13 3.47
N SER A 120 6.45 -4.73 4.22
CA SER A 120 6.23 -6.03 4.84
C SER A 120 6.81 -6.04 6.25
N SER A 121 6.18 -6.77 7.16
CA SER A 121 6.74 -7.02 8.49
C SER A 121 6.85 -8.51 8.77
N PRO A 122 7.73 -8.92 9.71
CA PRO A 122 7.77 -10.28 10.21
C PRO A 122 6.41 -10.72 10.76
N SER A 123 6.27 -12.02 11.02
CA SER A 123 5.11 -12.52 11.76
C SER A 123 5.06 -11.95 13.17
N HIS A 124 3.85 -11.64 13.68
CA HIS A 124 3.62 -11.15 15.04
C HIS A 124 4.22 -12.05 16.12
N VAL A 125 4.35 -13.35 15.85
CA VAL A 125 5.02 -14.33 16.73
C VAL A 125 6.50 -13.99 16.94
N ILE A 126 7.13 -13.35 15.96
CA ILE A 126 8.56 -12.98 15.98
C ILE A 126 8.76 -11.58 16.55
N HIS A 127 8.10 -10.56 16.00
CA HIS A 127 8.39 -9.16 16.36
C HIS A 127 7.62 -8.66 17.60
N LYS A 128 6.51 -9.31 17.99
CA LYS A 128 5.72 -9.02 19.21
C LYS A 128 5.25 -7.56 19.39
N GLN A 129 5.23 -6.78 18.31
CA GLN A 129 4.72 -5.39 18.35
C GLN A 129 3.20 -5.39 18.32
N SER A 130 2.60 -4.27 18.72
CA SER A 130 1.17 -4.06 18.56
C SER A 130 0.79 -3.97 17.08
N LEU A 131 -0.50 -4.15 16.79
CA LEU A 131 -1.01 -4.03 15.43
C LEU A 131 -0.81 -2.61 14.92
N GLU A 132 -1.07 -1.62 15.76
CA GLU A 132 -0.97 -0.18 15.50
C GLU A 132 0.47 0.20 15.14
N GLU A 133 1.45 -0.19 15.98
CA GLU A 133 2.86 0.11 15.73
C GLU A 133 3.34 -0.50 14.40
N THR A 134 2.87 -1.71 14.08
CA THR A 134 3.26 -2.39 12.85
C THR A 134 2.63 -1.74 11.62
N VAL A 135 1.34 -1.41 11.67
CA VAL A 135 0.63 -0.69 10.59
C VAL A 135 1.27 0.67 10.35
N TYR A 136 1.61 1.41 11.41
CA TYR A 136 2.30 2.69 11.31
C TYR A 136 3.64 2.55 10.57
N LYS A 137 4.49 1.61 10.99
CA LYS A 137 5.81 1.38 10.38
C LYS A 137 5.73 0.94 8.93
N GLU A 138 4.80 0.03 8.61
CA GLU A 138 4.59 -0.41 7.22
C GLU A 138 4.10 0.74 6.33
N THR A 139 3.18 1.58 6.82
CA THR A 139 2.68 2.74 6.06
C THR A 139 3.81 3.74 5.81
N LEU A 140 4.59 4.04 6.84
CA LEU A 140 5.74 4.93 6.77
C LEU A 140 6.81 4.40 5.80
N GLU A 141 7.17 3.12 5.91
CA GLU A 141 8.15 2.48 5.03
C GLU A 141 7.68 2.52 3.57
N ALA A 142 6.42 2.20 3.30
CA ALA A 142 5.86 2.20 1.95
C ALA A 142 5.95 3.58 1.29
N LEU A 143 5.66 4.66 2.03
CA LEU A 143 5.75 6.03 1.50
C LEU A 143 7.19 6.51 1.35
N LYS A 144 8.05 6.31 2.37
CA LYS A 144 9.48 6.69 2.30
C LYS A 144 10.23 5.97 1.18
N LYS A 145 9.87 4.72 0.89
CA LYS A 145 10.45 3.90 -0.20
C LYS A 145 10.31 4.53 -1.58
N ILE A 146 9.30 5.37 -1.78
CA ILE A 146 9.06 6.11 -3.03
C ILE A 146 9.32 7.62 -2.85
N GLY A 147 10.12 8.02 -1.86
CA GLY A 147 10.63 9.37 -1.72
C GLY A 147 9.66 10.40 -1.16
N PHE A 148 8.63 9.99 -0.42
CA PHE A 148 7.91 10.94 0.44
C PHE A 148 8.78 11.28 1.66
N GLU A 149 8.89 12.57 1.95
CA GLU A 149 9.67 13.11 3.07
C GLU A 149 8.72 13.84 4.03
N CYS A 150 8.91 13.67 5.34
CA CYS A 150 8.20 14.45 6.36
C CYS A 150 9.06 15.62 6.82
N ASP A 151 8.43 16.72 7.24
CA ASP A 151 9.12 17.75 8.04
C ASP A 151 9.74 17.09 9.30
N GLY A 152 11.08 17.13 9.39
CA GLY A 152 11.86 16.54 10.47
C GLY A 152 12.78 15.37 10.08
N ASP A 153 12.85 14.98 8.82
CA ASP A 153 13.74 13.92 8.31
C ASP A 153 15.15 14.43 7.88
N ILE A 154 15.58 15.63 8.33
CA ILE A 154 16.95 16.18 8.11
C ILE A 154 17.91 15.73 9.23
#